data_AF-A0A015LGK6-F1
#
_entry.id   AF-A0A015LGK6-F1
#
_cell.length_a   1.000
_cell.length_b   1.000
_cell.length_c   1.000
_cell.angle_alpha   90.00
_cell.angle_beta   90.00
_cell.angle_gamma   90.00
#
_symmetry.space_group_name_H-M   'P 1'
#
loop_
_entity.id
_entity.type
_entity.pdbx_description
1 polymer ?
#
loop_
_entity_poly.entity_id
_entity_poly.type
_entity_poly.pdbx_seq_one_letter_code
_entity_poly.pdbx_strand_id
1 'polypeptide(L)'
;MASTLHVTLIKPGTIVLELHYGPYSFYWWIISNENETLFPIRLGQQTKVCLNEVDFILTIQTDSGNNKLMPIYCCQSGLHVVTEPSSTKAISTAYKNHFNTLTRYSGYQAMGWNDKNILETLKQDIQHIPVTVNVKNCIIFIYGIGTSSREKWRYAGSGATPDEVWEKTGQLKKFTGTQLYGLDNPITKNLIQQHRTQCTLNDWNDEYILKRLFDYHVKRRTLANANWKYFFTSWVKTENPIIEVEPALHAIYPKGYEFSERELSAWQTMLKAVGVTNITPWLSEESKCQLWTKSPNGEADKVAFAALYKSGFLTSIPKNMPNATHTFWMCFERALANNKKTPDGKRRILSIISNEFTYGELKQNLNVGSHTIVESRKHARINGYGSPSLVKPIIC
;
A
#
# COMPACT_ATOMS: atom_id res chain seq x y z
N MET A 1 -35.78 25.55 36.05
CA MET A 1 -35.24 25.86 34.71
C MET A 1 -33.79 26.30 34.88
N ALA A 2 -32.82 25.51 34.43
CA ALA A 2 -31.41 25.88 34.54
C ALA A 2 -31.15 27.04 33.56
N SER A 3 -30.72 28.19 34.07
CA SER A 3 -30.33 29.34 33.24
C SER A 3 -29.20 28.91 32.30
N THR A 4 -29.48 28.83 31.01
CA THR A 4 -28.49 28.54 29.97
C THR A 4 -27.51 29.70 29.89
N LEU A 5 -26.25 29.41 30.20
CA LEU A 5 -25.16 30.36 30.14
C LEU A 5 -24.89 30.70 28.66
N HIS A 6 -24.99 31.97 28.27
CA HIS A 6 -24.66 32.37 26.90
C HIS A 6 -23.13 32.45 26.74
N VAL A 7 -22.58 31.59 25.89
CA VAL A 7 -21.13 31.50 25.61
C VAL A 7 -20.88 31.75 24.13
N THR A 8 -19.86 32.55 23.84
CA THR A 8 -19.42 32.83 22.46
C THR A 8 -18.03 32.23 22.25
N LEU A 9 -17.88 31.40 21.22
CA LEU A 9 -16.57 30.93 20.77
C LEU A 9 -15.87 32.07 20.02
N ILE A 10 -14.81 32.64 20.59
CA ILE A 10 -14.00 33.69 19.95
C ILE A 10 -13.03 33.04 18.95
N LYS A 11 -12.35 31.97 19.38
CA LYS A 11 -11.41 31.23 18.54
C LYS A 11 -11.59 29.72 18.77
N PRO A 12 -11.71 28.91 17.70
CA PRO A 12 -11.80 27.47 17.85
C PRO A 12 -10.49 26.85 18.36
N GLY A 13 -9.34 27.47 18.09
CA GLY A 13 -8.03 26.88 18.37
C GLY A 13 -7.61 25.84 17.35
N THR A 14 -6.46 25.21 17.58
CA THR A 14 -5.83 24.27 16.64
C THR A 14 -5.62 22.88 17.23
N ILE A 15 -5.63 21.88 16.34
CA ILE A 15 -5.23 20.51 16.66
C ILE A 15 -3.73 20.40 16.35
N VAL A 16 -2.95 20.09 17.38
CA VAL A 16 -1.49 19.88 17.30
C VAL A 16 -1.21 18.40 17.43
N LEU A 17 -0.51 17.82 16.44
CA LEU A 17 -0.27 16.37 16.34
C LEU A 17 0.34 15.78 17.63
N GLU A 18 1.38 16.41 18.18
CA GLU A 18 2.05 15.95 19.40
C GLU A 18 1.13 15.97 20.64
N LEU A 19 0.26 16.97 20.74
CA LEU A 19 -0.65 17.12 21.87
C LEU A 19 -1.87 16.21 21.74
N HIS A 20 -2.45 16.07 20.55
CA HIS A 20 -3.73 15.38 20.36
C HIS A 20 -3.58 13.92 19.94
N TYR A 21 -2.42 13.53 19.43
CA TYR A 21 -2.11 12.18 18.95
C TYR A 21 -0.71 11.73 19.38
N GLY A 22 -0.20 12.26 20.49
CA GLY A 22 1.04 11.81 21.13
C GLY A 22 0.79 11.10 22.47
N PRO A 23 1.85 10.76 23.23
CA PRO A 23 1.75 9.99 24.48
C PRO A 23 0.90 10.65 25.58
N TYR A 24 0.76 11.98 25.56
CA TYR A 24 -0.01 12.76 26.54
C TYR A 24 -1.38 13.19 26.03
N SER A 25 -1.81 12.65 24.89
CA SER A 25 -3.06 13.03 24.25
C SER A 25 -4.30 12.76 25.07
N PHE A 26 -4.27 11.81 25.99
CA PHE A 26 -5.37 11.56 26.93
C PHE A 26 -5.90 12.84 27.62
N TYR A 27 -5.03 13.81 27.91
CA TYR A 27 -5.42 15.07 28.56
C TYR A 27 -6.06 16.10 27.62
N TRP A 28 -5.93 15.91 26.31
CA TRP A 28 -6.42 16.83 25.27
C TRP A 28 -7.74 16.38 24.65
N TRP A 29 -8.38 15.35 25.21
CA TRP A 29 -9.69 14.86 24.77
C TRP A 29 -10.65 14.76 25.95
N ILE A 30 -11.91 15.15 25.74
CA ILE A 30 -12.95 15.10 26.76
C ILE A 30 -14.24 14.52 26.17
N ILE A 31 -15.01 13.83 27.02
CA ILE A 31 -16.29 13.23 26.63
C ILE A 31 -17.38 14.31 26.69
N SER A 32 -18.16 14.42 25.62
CA SER A 32 -19.35 15.26 25.60
C SER A 32 -20.46 14.64 26.44
N ASN A 33 -21.04 15.42 27.36
CA ASN A 33 -22.14 14.96 28.20
C ASN A 33 -23.46 14.69 27.43
N GLU A 34 -23.60 15.21 26.20
CA GLU A 34 -24.85 15.05 25.42
C GLU A 34 -24.91 13.70 24.71
N ASN A 35 -23.81 13.30 24.07
CA ASN A 35 -23.79 12.15 23.16
C ASN A 35 -22.73 11.11 23.54
N GLU A 36 -22.05 11.27 24.68
CA GLU A 36 -20.92 10.44 25.14
C GLU A 36 -19.76 10.33 24.13
N THR A 37 -19.72 11.23 23.13
CA THR A 37 -18.66 11.25 22.12
C THR A 37 -17.47 12.07 22.60
N LEU A 38 -16.25 11.56 22.39
CA LEU A 38 -15.01 12.31 22.59
C LEU A 38 -14.89 13.48 21.59
N PHE A 39 -14.38 14.61 22.06
CA PHE A 39 -13.98 15.75 21.23
C PHE A 39 -12.68 16.37 21.77
N PRO A 40 -11.91 17.06 20.92
CA PRO A 40 -10.62 17.59 21.31
C PRO A 40 -10.78 18.91 22.08
N ILE A 41 -9.95 19.07 23.10
CA ILE A 41 -9.63 20.35 23.73
C ILE A 41 -8.59 21.01 22.82
N ARG A 42 -8.88 22.13 22.17
CA ARG A 42 -7.97 22.69 21.17
C ARG A 42 -7.00 23.71 21.77
N LEU A 43 -5.74 23.68 21.32
CA LEU A 43 -4.74 24.65 21.73
C LEU A 43 -5.13 26.04 21.21
N GLY A 44 -5.12 27.05 22.07
CA GLY A 44 -5.51 28.41 21.72
C GLY A 44 -7.02 28.60 21.54
N GLN A 45 -7.86 27.62 21.90
CA GLN A 45 -9.30 27.82 21.95
C GLN A 45 -9.61 28.96 22.93
N GLN A 46 -10.48 29.89 22.50
CA GLN A 46 -10.92 31.03 23.30
C GLN A 46 -12.44 31.14 23.32
N THR A 47 -13.01 31.25 24.51
CA THR A 47 -14.46 31.45 24.71
C THR A 47 -14.70 32.68 25.57
N LYS A 48 -15.80 33.37 25.31
CA LYS A 48 -16.29 34.48 26.11
C LYS A 48 -17.59 34.09 26.79
N VAL A 49 -17.69 34.36 28.08
CA VAL A 49 -18.92 34.21 28.84
C VAL A 49 -19.18 35.47 29.65
N CYS A 50 -20.42 35.96 29.62
CA CYS A 50 -20.83 37.10 30.42
C CYS A 50 -21.49 36.60 31.71
N LEU A 51 -20.89 36.90 32.86
CA LEU A 51 -21.39 36.55 34.20
C LEU A 51 -21.59 37.83 35.00
N ASN A 52 -22.82 38.09 35.46
CA ASN A 52 -23.20 39.31 36.15
C ASN A 52 -22.74 40.58 35.40
N GLU A 53 -23.03 40.64 34.10
CA GLU A 53 -22.68 41.78 33.22
C GLU A 53 -21.17 42.00 33.02
N VAL A 54 -20.33 41.09 33.52
CA VAL A 54 -18.88 41.12 33.33
C VAL A 54 -18.44 40.01 32.40
N ASP A 55 -17.64 40.37 31.40
CA ASP A 55 -17.05 39.42 30.46
C ASP A 55 -15.87 38.67 31.09
N PHE A 56 -15.90 37.35 30.96
CA PHE A 56 -14.81 36.44 31.26
C PHE A 56 -14.37 35.75 29.97
N ILE A 57 -13.07 35.82 29.67
CA ILE A 57 -12.48 35.19 28.50
C ILE A 57 -11.64 34.01 28.98
N LEU A 58 -12.02 32.79 28.61
CA LEU A 58 -11.21 31.60 28.83
C LEU A 58 -10.35 31.31 27.62
N THR A 59 -9.09 30.95 27.86
CA THR A 59 -8.12 30.56 26.83
C THR A 59 -7.41 29.28 27.23
N ILE A 60 -7.32 28.30 26.31
CA ILE A 60 -6.55 27.08 26.50
C ILE A 60 -5.13 27.28 25.97
N GLN A 61 -4.14 26.97 26.79
CA GLN A 61 -2.71 27.07 26.45
C GLN A 61 -1.94 25.87 27.02
N THR A 62 -0.69 25.71 26.63
CA THR A 62 0.25 24.78 27.27
C THR A 62 0.92 25.44 28.46
N ASP A 63 1.33 24.64 29.45
CA ASP A 63 2.20 25.12 30.52
C ASP A 63 3.54 25.64 29.97
N SER A 64 4.03 26.75 30.52
CA SER A 64 5.39 27.25 30.29
C SER A 64 6.43 26.56 31.18
N GLY A 65 5.99 25.85 32.23
CA GLY A 65 6.83 25.13 33.19
C GLY A 65 7.24 23.72 32.76
N ASN A 66 7.38 22.82 33.73
CA ASN A 66 7.89 21.46 33.52
C ASN A 66 6.94 20.54 32.72
N ASN A 67 5.63 20.86 32.65
CA ASN A 67 4.63 20.01 31.99
C ASN A 67 4.07 20.64 30.70
N LYS A 68 4.95 21.00 29.75
CA LYS A 68 4.60 21.64 28.46
C LYS A 68 3.56 20.91 27.61
N LEU A 69 3.25 19.66 27.93
CA LEU A 69 2.34 18.79 27.18
C LEU A 69 0.93 18.70 27.79
N MET A 70 0.65 19.37 28.92
CA MET A 70 -0.68 19.39 29.53
C MET A 70 -1.44 20.69 29.20
N PRO A 71 -2.78 20.62 29.04
CA PRO A 71 -3.58 21.82 28.88
C PRO A 71 -3.66 22.59 30.20
N ILE A 72 -3.56 23.91 30.08
CA ILE A 72 -3.76 24.88 31.14
C ILE A 72 -4.83 25.88 30.69
N TYR A 73 -5.64 26.31 31.63
CA TYR A 73 -6.78 27.17 31.38
C TYR A 73 -6.52 28.54 32.00
N CYS A 74 -6.39 29.54 31.14
CA CYS A 74 -6.30 30.92 31.51
C CYS A 74 -7.71 31.53 31.51
N CYS A 75 -8.06 32.30 32.53
CA CYS A 75 -9.29 33.08 32.56
C CYS A 75 -8.96 34.54 32.84
N GLN A 76 -9.42 35.41 31.95
CA GLN A 76 -9.25 36.85 32.05
C GLN A 76 -10.59 37.54 32.30
N SER A 77 -10.62 38.47 33.25
CA SER A 77 -11.76 39.36 33.50
C SER A 77 -11.22 40.76 33.82
N GLY A 78 -11.38 41.68 32.87
CA GLY A 78 -10.71 42.99 32.91
C GLY A 78 -9.19 42.84 32.98
N LEU A 79 -8.57 43.38 34.05
CA LEU A 79 -7.14 43.31 34.32
C LEU A 79 -6.71 42.04 35.08
N HIS A 80 -7.66 41.27 35.62
CA HIS A 80 -7.35 40.06 36.36
C HIS A 80 -7.16 38.90 35.38
N VAL A 81 -6.02 38.23 35.49
CA VAL A 81 -5.69 37.03 34.72
C VAL A 81 -5.30 35.94 35.71
N VAL A 82 -5.94 34.78 35.59
CA VAL A 82 -5.62 33.61 36.41
C VAL A 82 -5.35 32.42 35.51
N THR A 83 -4.45 31.56 35.93
CA THR A 83 -4.01 30.38 35.17
C THR A 83 -4.13 29.17 36.07
N GLU A 84 -4.96 28.20 35.67
CA GLU A 84 -5.29 27.04 36.51
C GLU A 84 -5.28 25.73 35.69
N PRO A 85 -5.07 24.56 36.33
CA PRO A 85 -5.05 23.26 35.64
C PRO A 85 -6.41 22.78 35.11
N SER A 86 -7.52 23.44 35.46
CA SER A 86 -8.85 23.11 34.95
C SER A 86 -9.66 24.36 34.67
N SER A 87 -10.54 24.29 33.67
CA SER A 87 -11.43 25.39 33.30
C SER A 87 -12.33 25.83 34.45
N THR A 88 -12.82 24.89 35.27
CA THR A 88 -13.69 25.20 36.42
C THR A 88 -12.95 25.99 37.47
N LYS A 89 -11.70 25.63 37.76
CA LYS A 89 -10.90 26.35 38.72
C LYS A 89 -10.51 27.73 38.18
N ALA A 90 -10.15 27.83 36.89
CA ALA A 90 -9.84 29.10 36.24
C ALA A 90 -10.99 30.10 36.35
N ILE A 91 -12.21 29.72 35.93
CA ILE A 91 -13.37 30.62 36.01
C ILE A 91 -13.75 30.95 37.46
N SER A 92 -13.65 29.98 38.37
CA SER A 92 -14.01 30.19 39.78
C SER A 92 -13.04 31.13 40.49
N THR A 93 -11.74 30.98 40.24
CA THR A 93 -10.71 31.88 40.80
C THR A 93 -10.84 33.28 40.21
N ALA A 94 -11.02 33.42 38.90
CA ALA A 94 -11.23 34.73 38.26
C ALA A 94 -12.47 35.44 38.80
N TYR A 95 -13.58 34.71 38.91
CA TYR A 95 -14.85 35.22 39.42
C TYR A 95 -14.72 35.64 40.90
N LYS A 96 -14.02 34.85 41.72
CA LYS A 96 -13.71 35.21 43.11
C LYS A 96 -12.85 36.46 43.22
N ASN A 97 -11.86 36.63 42.36
CA ASN A 97 -11.03 37.83 42.36
C ASN A 97 -11.85 39.09 42.01
N HIS A 98 -12.86 38.95 41.15
CA HIS A 98 -13.70 40.08 40.73
C HIS A 98 -14.83 40.39 41.72
N PHE A 99 -15.54 39.37 42.23
CA PHE A 99 -16.77 39.52 43.03
C PHE A 99 -16.63 39.07 44.48
N ASN A 100 -15.45 38.63 44.91
CA ASN A 100 -15.17 38.07 46.25
C ASN A 100 -16.11 36.91 46.66
N THR A 101 -16.67 36.19 45.69
CA THR A 101 -17.58 35.05 45.88
C THR A 101 -17.24 33.94 44.89
N LEU A 102 -17.73 32.71 45.11
CA LEU A 102 -17.53 31.62 44.14
C LEU A 102 -18.65 31.62 43.11
N THR A 103 -18.30 31.30 41.85
CA THR A 103 -19.29 31.08 40.80
C THR A 103 -19.97 29.72 40.97
N ARG A 104 -21.25 29.64 40.61
CA ARG A 104 -22.00 28.37 40.50
C ARG A 104 -21.82 27.68 39.14
N TYR A 105 -21.22 28.36 38.17
CA TYR A 105 -21.07 27.87 36.80
C TYR A 105 -19.81 27.02 36.66
N SER A 106 -19.94 25.87 36.00
CA SER A 106 -18.77 25.01 35.74
C SER A 106 -17.90 25.58 34.62
N GLY A 107 -16.62 25.21 34.62
CA GLY A 107 -15.73 25.51 33.51
C GLY A 107 -16.17 24.84 32.21
N TYR A 108 -16.78 23.66 32.28
CA TYR A 108 -17.35 22.98 31.11
C TYR A 108 -18.40 23.86 30.42
N GLN A 109 -19.30 24.46 31.19
CA GLN A 109 -20.30 25.40 30.67
C GLN A 109 -19.65 26.69 30.17
N ALA A 110 -18.71 27.27 30.92
CA ALA A 110 -18.02 28.50 30.53
C ALA A 110 -17.15 28.35 29.25
N MET A 111 -16.67 27.14 28.97
CA MET A 111 -15.98 26.76 27.73
C MET A 111 -16.94 26.48 26.57
N GLY A 112 -18.26 26.53 26.80
CA GLY A 112 -19.26 26.25 25.77
C GLY A 112 -19.28 24.79 25.31
N TRP A 113 -18.75 23.86 26.11
CA TRP A 113 -18.70 22.44 25.75
C TRP A 113 -20.06 21.73 25.88
N ASN A 114 -21.10 22.45 26.31
CA ASN A 114 -22.50 22.05 26.26
C ASN A 114 -23.30 22.81 25.18
N ASP A 115 -22.63 23.60 24.34
CA ASP A 115 -23.26 24.27 23.19
C ASP A 115 -23.01 23.43 21.93
N LYS A 116 -24.10 23.02 21.27
CA LYS A 116 -24.04 22.15 20.10
C LYS A 116 -23.25 22.77 18.93
N ASN A 117 -23.40 24.07 18.68
CA ASN A 117 -22.72 24.75 17.57
C ASN A 117 -21.21 24.85 17.83
N ILE A 118 -20.83 25.13 19.09
CA ILE A 118 -19.42 25.14 19.51
C ILE A 118 -18.85 23.72 19.38
N LEU A 119 -19.54 22.69 19.87
CA LEU A 119 -19.09 21.30 19.75
C LEU A 119 -18.94 20.86 18.29
N GLU A 120 -19.88 21.21 17.41
CA GLU A 120 -19.77 20.91 15.97
C GLU A 120 -18.52 21.56 15.35
N THR A 121 -18.21 22.80 15.74
CA THR A 121 -16.99 23.49 15.31
C THR A 121 -15.73 22.79 15.83
N LEU A 122 -15.71 22.39 17.11
CA LEU A 122 -14.56 21.71 17.72
C LEU A 122 -14.34 20.29 17.17
N LYS A 123 -15.35 19.69 16.52
CA LYS A 123 -15.28 18.36 15.90
C LYS A 123 -14.77 18.36 14.44
N GLN A 124 -14.54 19.52 13.83
CA GLN A 124 -14.00 19.63 12.47
C GLN A 124 -12.51 19.26 12.41
N ASP A 125 -11.98 18.93 11.23
CA ASP A 125 -10.53 18.70 11.01
C ASP A 125 -9.87 17.64 11.91
N ILE A 126 -10.67 16.69 12.43
CA ILE A 126 -10.17 15.57 13.23
C ILE A 126 -9.71 14.45 12.29
N GLN A 127 -8.47 13.97 12.48
CA GLN A 127 -7.92 12.84 11.73
C GLN A 127 -8.64 11.53 12.09
N HIS A 128 -8.75 11.26 13.39
CA HIS A 128 -9.52 10.14 13.94
C HIS A 128 -9.84 10.42 15.40
N ILE A 129 -10.91 9.82 15.93
CA ILE A 129 -11.29 9.96 17.33
C ILE A 129 -10.60 8.85 18.13
N PRO A 130 -9.83 9.16 19.19
CA PRO A 130 -9.23 8.15 20.06
C PRO A 130 -10.26 7.23 20.69
N VAL A 131 -9.83 6.02 21.05
CA VAL A 131 -10.67 5.03 21.74
C VAL A 131 -10.18 4.85 23.16
N THR A 132 -11.11 4.91 24.10
CA THR A 132 -10.85 4.59 25.51
C THR A 132 -11.38 3.20 25.81
N VAL A 133 -10.53 2.34 26.35
CA VAL A 133 -10.87 0.97 26.77
C VAL A 133 -10.62 0.83 28.26
N ASN A 134 -11.64 0.39 29.00
CA ASN A 134 -11.51 0.08 30.42
C ASN A 134 -11.15 -1.40 30.59
N VAL A 135 -10.01 -1.67 31.24
CA VAL A 135 -9.55 -3.02 31.58
C VAL A 135 -9.34 -3.10 33.08
N LYS A 136 -10.33 -3.65 33.79
CA LYS A 136 -10.41 -3.65 35.26
C LYS A 136 -10.25 -2.21 35.80
N ASN A 137 -9.12 -1.91 36.45
CA ASN A 137 -8.83 -0.62 37.08
C ASN A 137 -7.91 0.26 36.21
N CYS A 138 -7.62 -0.16 34.98
CA CYS A 138 -6.77 0.54 34.05
C CYS A 138 -7.61 1.13 32.92
N ILE A 139 -7.33 2.39 32.57
CA ILE A 139 -7.90 3.06 31.40
C ILE A 139 -6.81 3.05 30.33
N ILE A 140 -7.11 2.44 29.19
CA ILE A 140 -6.23 2.40 28.02
C ILE A 140 -6.74 3.43 27.03
N PHE A 141 -5.91 4.42 26.72
CA PHE A 141 -6.23 5.45 25.74
C PHE A 141 -5.48 5.18 24.43
N ILE A 142 -6.21 4.78 23.40
CA ILE A 142 -5.67 4.44 22.08
C ILE A 142 -5.82 5.67 21.20
N TYR A 143 -4.74 6.47 21.14
CA TYR A 143 -4.70 7.68 20.34
C TYR A 143 -4.28 7.45 18.88
N GLY A 144 -3.95 6.22 18.49
CA GLY A 144 -3.55 5.90 17.12
C GLY A 144 -3.29 4.41 16.93
N ILE A 145 -3.50 3.93 15.70
CA ILE A 145 -3.23 2.55 15.27
C ILE A 145 -2.38 2.63 14.01
N GLY A 146 -1.29 1.86 13.95
CA GLY A 146 -0.43 1.84 12.79
C GLY A 146 0.56 0.69 12.82
N THR A 147 1.21 0.44 11.68
CA THR A 147 2.31 -0.53 11.56
C THR A 147 3.63 0.19 11.81
N SER A 148 4.41 -0.26 12.79
CA SER A 148 5.77 0.23 13.01
C SER A 148 6.78 -0.73 12.39
N SER A 149 7.66 -0.22 11.53
CA SER A 149 8.90 -0.90 11.13
C SER A 149 10.10 -0.47 11.98
N ARG A 150 9.88 0.40 12.98
CA ARG A 150 10.94 1.03 13.76
C ARG A 150 11.21 0.27 15.05
N GLU A 151 12.35 -0.41 15.09
CA GLU A 151 12.90 -1.11 16.26
C GLU A 151 13.03 -0.21 17.50
N LYS A 152 13.24 1.11 17.28
CA LYS A 152 13.34 2.15 18.33
C LYS A 152 12.07 2.34 19.16
N TRP A 153 10.91 1.84 18.73
CA TRP A 153 9.63 1.94 19.46
C TRP A 153 9.47 0.83 20.52
N ARG A 154 10.58 0.38 21.12
CA ARG A 154 10.63 -0.63 22.19
C ARG A 154 9.70 -1.81 21.92
N TYR A 155 10.15 -2.67 21.00
CA TYR A 155 9.71 -4.06 20.81
C TYR A 155 8.48 -4.33 19.95
N ALA A 156 7.80 -3.34 19.35
CA ALA A 156 6.79 -3.57 18.29
C ALA A 156 7.42 -3.85 16.90
N GLY A 157 8.45 -4.71 16.84
CA GLY A 157 9.09 -5.15 15.59
C GLY A 157 8.38 -6.36 14.99
N SER A 158 8.68 -6.69 13.72
CA SER A 158 8.12 -7.88 13.08
C SER A 158 8.47 -9.15 13.87
N GLY A 159 7.45 -9.89 14.31
CA GLY A 159 7.60 -11.18 14.97
C GLY A 159 7.49 -11.18 16.50
N ALA A 160 7.42 -10.02 17.16
CA ALA A 160 7.19 -9.95 18.61
C ALA A 160 5.69 -9.95 18.92
N THR A 161 5.27 -10.74 19.91
CA THR A 161 3.87 -10.71 20.38
C THR A 161 3.63 -9.53 21.31
N PRO A 162 2.40 -8.98 21.38
CA PRO A 162 2.04 -7.92 22.33
C PRO A 162 2.44 -8.26 23.78
N ASP A 163 2.33 -9.53 24.16
CA ASP A 163 2.71 -10.06 25.47
C ASP A 163 4.23 -10.00 25.70
N GLU A 164 5.05 -10.44 24.74
CA GLU A 164 6.52 -10.34 24.83
C GLU A 164 7.01 -8.89 24.95
N VAL A 165 6.36 -7.97 24.22
CA VAL A 165 6.67 -6.54 24.31
C VAL A 165 6.37 -6.03 25.71
N TRP A 166 5.20 -6.38 26.24
CA TRP A 166 4.75 -5.85 27.52
C TRP A 166 5.53 -6.44 28.70
N GLU A 167 5.86 -7.73 28.65
CA GLU A 167 6.63 -8.42 29.69
C GLU A 167 7.98 -7.73 29.96
N LYS A 168 8.64 -7.24 28.90
CA LYS A 168 9.91 -6.50 28.99
C LYS A 168 9.81 -5.20 29.78
N THR A 169 8.62 -4.62 29.92
CA THR A 169 8.43 -3.41 30.73
C THR A 169 8.51 -3.69 32.23
N GLY A 170 8.26 -4.93 32.66
CA GLY A 170 8.18 -5.32 34.07
C GLY A 170 7.00 -4.72 34.84
N GLN A 171 6.11 -3.97 34.17
CA GLN A 171 4.99 -3.25 34.77
C GLN A 171 3.66 -3.96 34.51
N LEU A 172 2.69 -3.76 35.41
CA LEU A 172 1.31 -4.26 35.24
C LEU A 172 1.21 -5.76 34.91
N LYS A 173 2.11 -6.59 35.44
CA LYS A 173 2.25 -8.04 35.16
C LYS A 173 0.99 -8.89 35.35
N LYS A 174 -0.06 -8.34 35.97
CA LYS A 174 -1.37 -8.98 36.17
C LYS A 174 -2.27 -8.95 34.92
N PHE A 175 -1.86 -8.25 33.86
CA PHE A 175 -2.57 -8.16 32.59
C PHE A 175 -1.70 -8.67 31.46
N THR A 176 -2.33 -9.20 30.41
CA THR A 176 -1.65 -9.57 29.18
C THR A 176 -1.34 -8.30 28.37
N GLY A 177 -0.29 -8.34 27.56
CA GLY A 177 -0.01 -7.30 26.57
C GLY A 177 -1.20 -7.13 25.62
N THR A 178 -1.82 -8.22 25.20
CA THR A 178 -3.04 -8.17 24.36
C THR A 178 -4.17 -7.34 25.00
N GLN A 179 -4.36 -7.47 26.31
CA GLN A 179 -5.31 -6.64 27.07
C GLN A 179 -4.88 -5.17 27.12
N LEU A 180 -3.60 -4.90 27.43
CA LEU A 180 -3.09 -3.54 27.64
C LEU A 180 -2.89 -2.73 26.36
N TYR A 181 -2.67 -3.38 25.23
CA TYR A 181 -2.75 -2.77 23.90
C TYR A 181 -4.20 -2.60 23.41
N GLY A 182 -5.19 -3.02 24.22
CA GLY A 182 -6.60 -2.94 23.87
C GLY A 182 -6.98 -3.82 22.68
N LEU A 183 -6.17 -4.84 22.35
CA LEU A 183 -6.39 -5.70 21.19
C LEU A 183 -7.56 -6.66 21.40
N ASP A 184 -7.96 -6.92 22.64
CA ASP A 184 -9.17 -7.68 22.97
C ASP A 184 -10.47 -6.89 22.77
N ASN A 185 -10.37 -5.55 22.72
CA ASN A 185 -11.55 -4.70 22.61
C ASN A 185 -12.18 -4.81 21.21
N PRO A 186 -13.50 -5.06 21.11
CA PRO A 186 -14.19 -5.20 19.81
C PRO A 186 -14.04 -3.98 18.89
N ILE A 187 -14.04 -2.77 19.44
CA ILE A 187 -13.89 -1.52 18.68
C ILE A 187 -12.48 -1.46 18.10
N THR A 188 -11.46 -1.71 18.92
CA THR A 188 -10.07 -1.76 18.46
C THR A 188 -9.87 -2.86 17.41
N LYS A 189 -10.43 -4.06 17.59
CA LYS A 189 -10.37 -5.13 16.60
C LYS A 189 -11.00 -4.70 15.27
N ASN A 190 -12.16 -4.08 15.31
CA ASN A 190 -12.85 -3.59 14.12
C ASN A 190 -12.00 -2.51 13.42
N LEU A 191 -11.45 -1.55 14.16
CA LEU A 191 -10.56 -0.53 13.61
C LEU A 191 -9.30 -1.12 12.99
N ILE A 192 -8.63 -2.08 13.64
CA ILE A 192 -7.46 -2.76 13.08
C ILE A 192 -7.84 -3.48 11.78
N GLN A 193 -8.97 -4.20 11.79
CA GLN A 193 -9.48 -4.84 10.58
C GLN A 193 -9.73 -3.80 9.49
N GLN A 194 -10.39 -2.66 9.80
CA GLN A 194 -10.65 -1.54 8.88
C GLN A 194 -9.39 -0.88 8.29
N HIS A 195 -8.24 -1.04 8.93
CA HIS A 195 -6.97 -0.48 8.46
C HIS A 195 -5.97 -1.55 8.00
N ARG A 196 -6.37 -2.82 7.96
CA ARG A 196 -5.55 -3.93 7.44
C ARG A 196 -5.27 -3.73 5.95
N THR A 197 -4.00 -3.49 5.61
CA THR A 197 -3.51 -3.29 4.22
C THR A 197 -2.79 -4.52 3.65
N GLN A 198 -2.71 -5.60 4.42
CA GLN A 198 -2.08 -6.86 4.03
C GLN A 198 -2.84 -8.07 4.61
N CYS A 199 -2.86 -9.18 3.90
CA CYS A 199 -3.38 -10.46 4.37
C CYS A 199 -2.43 -11.61 4.03
N THR A 200 -2.66 -12.76 4.65
CA THR A 200 -1.92 -14.00 4.39
C THR A 200 -2.71 -14.88 3.44
N LEU A 201 -2.08 -15.95 2.94
CA LEU A 201 -2.75 -16.96 2.11
C LEU A 201 -3.97 -17.59 2.81
N ASN A 202 -3.94 -17.73 4.14
CA ASN A 202 -5.06 -18.27 4.91
C ASN A 202 -6.30 -17.36 4.88
N ASP A 203 -6.09 -16.05 4.66
CA ASP A 203 -7.16 -15.06 4.59
C ASP A 203 -7.82 -15.02 3.19
N TRP A 204 -7.32 -15.76 2.18
CA TRP A 204 -7.88 -15.71 0.82
C TRP A 204 -9.31 -16.25 0.70
N ASN A 205 -9.76 -17.04 1.68
CA ASN A 205 -11.15 -17.48 1.77
C ASN A 205 -12.08 -16.38 2.30
N ASP A 206 -11.55 -15.31 2.88
CA ASP A 206 -12.30 -14.16 3.34
C ASP A 206 -12.44 -13.12 2.22
N GLU A 207 -13.60 -13.16 1.56
CA GLU A 207 -13.95 -12.23 0.49
C GLU A 207 -13.95 -10.77 0.95
N TYR A 208 -14.30 -10.49 2.21
CA TYR A 208 -14.36 -9.14 2.72
C TYR A 208 -12.95 -8.53 2.82
N ILE A 209 -11.96 -9.33 3.27
CA ILE A 209 -10.55 -8.91 3.33
C ILE A 209 -10.01 -8.67 1.92
N LEU A 210 -10.17 -9.63 1.01
CA LEU A 210 -9.67 -9.50 -0.36
C LEU A 210 -10.30 -8.33 -1.12
N LYS A 211 -11.61 -8.12 -0.97
CA LYS A 211 -12.32 -6.99 -1.58
C LYS A 211 -11.75 -5.66 -1.12
N ARG A 212 -11.46 -5.52 0.17
CA ARG A 212 -10.91 -4.27 0.71
C ARG A 212 -9.50 -3.99 0.24
N LEU A 213 -8.66 -5.02 0.14
CA LEU A 213 -7.33 -4.89 -0.44
C LEU A 213 -7.40 -4.51 -1.92
N PHE A 214 -8.33 -5.11 -2.69
CA PHE A 214 -8.59 -4.73 -4.07
C PHE A 214 -9.07 -3.27 -4.19
N ASP A 215 -10.04 -2.86 -3.36
CA ASP A 215 -10.56 -1.49 -3.32
C ASP A 215 -9.45 -0.46 -3.02
N TYR A 216 -8.52 -0.82 -2.11
CA TYR A 216 -7.41 0.03 -1.70
C TYR A 216 -6.29 0.13 -2.75
N HIS A 217 -5.84 -1.01 -3.27
CA HIS A 217 -4.66 -1.09 -4.15
C HIS A 217 -5.01 -0.89 -5.63
N VAL A 218 -6.08 -1.52 -6.12
CA VAL A 218 -6.30 -1.75 -7.56
C VAL A 218 -7.50 -0.97 -8.12
N LYS A 219 -8.64 -0.94 -7.44
CA LYS A 219 -9.94 -0.47 -7.98
C LYS A 219 -9.91 0.89 -8.70
N ARG A 220 -9.14 1.85 -8.20
CA ARG A 220 -9.03 3.20 -8.80
C ARG A 220 -8.16 3.25 -10.06
N ARG A 221 -7.50 2.15 -10.41
CA ARG A 221 -6.47 2.04 -11.45
C ARG A 221 -6.77 0.92 -12.46
N THR A 222 -7.97 0.35 -12.42
CA THR A 222 -8.39 -0.76 -13.27
C THR A 222 -9.80 -0.56 -13.83
N LEU A 223 -10.25 -1.46 -14.69
CA LEU A 223 -11.63 -1.52 -15.17
C LEU A 223 -12.61 -1.87 -14.05
N ALA A 224 -13.76 -1.19 -14.04
CA ALA A 224 -14.80 -1.40 -13.03
C ALA A 224 -15.34 -2.84 -12.96
N ASN A 225 -15.23 -3.60 -14.06
CA ASN A 225 -15.74 -4.97 -14.20
C ASN A 225 -14.66 -6.05 -14.15
N ALA A 226 -13.41 -5.72 -13.80
CA ALA A 226 -12.35 -6.71 -13.66
C ALA A 226 -12.73 -7.76 -12.60
N ASN A 227 -12.76 -9.04 -12.99
CA ASN A 227 -13.19 -10.12 -12.11
C ASN A 227 -12.05 -10.57 -11.17
N TRP A 228 -11.63 -9.67 -10.28
CA TRP A 228 -10.55 -9.91 -9.31
C TRP A 228 -10.81 -11.14 -8.43
N LYS A 229 -12.08 -11.43 -8.13
CA LYS A 229 -12.45 -12.61 -7.33
C LYS A 229 -12.13 -13.90 -8.06
N TYR A 230 -12.42 -13.96 -9.36
CA TYR A 230 -12.06 -15.12 -10.18
C TYR A 230 -10.55 -15.34 -10.18
N PHE A 231 -9.74 -14.29 -10.33
CA PHE A 231 -8.28 -14.40 -10.32
C PHE A 231 -7.75 -15.14 -9.08
N PHE A 232 -8.16 -14.72 -7.88
CA PHE A 232 -7.69 -15.37 -6.65
C PHE A 232 -8.30 -16.77 -6.48
N THR A 233 -9.59 -16.94 -6.75
CA THR A 233 -10.25 -18.25 -6.58
C THR A 233 -9.79 -19.30 -7.59
N SER A 234 -9.45 -18.91 -8.82
CA SER A 234 -8.87 -19.82 -9.82
C SER A 234 -7.47 -20.24 -9.39
N TRP A 235 -6.65 -19.29 -8.90
CA TRP A 235 -5.28 -19.59 -8.48
C TRP A 235 -5.24 -20.44 -7.20
N VAL A 236 -6.17 -20.27 -6.26
CA VAL A 236 -6.26 -21.18 -5.09
C VAL A 236 -6.51 -22.62 -5.53
N LYS A 237 -7.36 -22.83 -6.53
CA LYS A 237 -7.72 -24.15 -7.06
C LYS A 237 -6.62 -24.84 -7.85
N THR A 238 -5.65 -24.10 -8.41
CA THR A 238 -4.54 -24.72 -9.14
C THR A 238 -3.54 -25.36 -8.20
N GLU A 239 -3.09 -26.57 -8.53
CA GLU A 239 -1.99 -27.24 -7.82
C GLU A 239 -0.67 -26.50 -8.00
N ASN A 240 -0.44 -25.92 -9.19
CA ASN A 240 0.74 -25.10 -9.44
C ASN A 240 0.68 -23.80 -8.60
N PRO A 241 1.65 -23.57 -7.70
CA PRO A 241 1.70 -22.33 -6.92
C PRO A 241 2.19 -21.14 -7.74
N ILE A 242 2.82 -21.37 -8.89
CA ILE A 242 3.46 -20.35 -9.70
C ILE A 242 2.56 -19.98 -10.87
N ILE A 243 2.43 -18.67 -11.13
CA ILE A 243 1.79 -18.14 -12.32
C ILE A 243 2.66 -17.10 -13.00
N GLU A 244 2.41 -16.93 -14.28
CA GLU A 244 2.78 -15.70 -14.99
C GLU A 244 1.64 -14.68 -14.83
N VAL A 245 1.96 -13.50 -14.30
CA VAL A 245 0.93 -12.54 -13.86
C VAL A 245 0.12 -11.96 -15.00
N GLU A 246 0.75 -11.55 -16.09
CA GLU A 246 0.06 -10.84 -17.17
C GLU A 246 -0.95 -11.74 -17.92
N PRO A 247 -0.62 -12.99 -18.31
CA PRO A 247 -1.62 -13.92 -18.85
C PRO A 247 -2.74 -14.25 -17.86
N ALA A 248 -2.42 -14.41 -16.57
CA ALA A 248 -3.41 -14.66 -15.54
C ALA A 248 -4.36 -13.47 -15.33
N LEU A 249 -3.84 -12.24 -15.47
CA LEU A 249 -4.67 -11.04 -15.50
C LEU A 249 -5.51 -11.01 -16.76
N HIS A 250 -4.97 -11.20 -17.98
CA HIS A 250 -5.78 -11.20 -19.21
C HIS A 250 -6.99 -12.15 -19.16
N ALA A 251 -6.93 -13.25 -18.41
CA ALA A 251 -8.07 -14.15 -18.21
C ALA A 251 -9.30 -13.48 -17.55
N ILE A 252 -9.11 -12.37 -16.83
CA ILE A 252 -10.17 -11.59 -16.16
C ILE A 252 -10.45 -10.23 -16.82
N TYR A 253 -9.87 -9.96 -17.99
CA TYR A 253 -10.07 -8.74 -18.79
C TYR A 253 -10.61 -9.07 -20.19
N PRO A 254 -11.16 -8.09 -20.92
CA PRO A 254 -11.54 -8.26 -22.32
C PRO A 254 -10.37 -8.73 -23.20
N LYS A 255 -10.66 -9.52 -24.23
CA LYS A 255 -9.65 -9.93 -25.22
C LYS A 255 -9.02 -8.71 -25.90
N GLY A 256 -7.69 -8.69 -26.00
CA GLY A 256 -6.94 -7.59 -26.59
C GLY A 256 -6.81 -6.34 -25.71
N TYR A 257 -7.21 -6.42 -24.43
CA TYR A 257 -6.96 -5.34 -23.48
C TYR A 257 -5.45 -5.12 -23.29
N GLU A 258 -4.99 -3.87 -23.24
CA GLU A 258 -3.59 -3.53 -22.97
C GLU A 258 -3.47 -2.88 -21.60
N PHE A 259 -2.62 -3.44 -20.73
CA PHE A 259 -2.42 -2.91 -19.40
C PHE A 259 -1.49 -1.70 -19.39
N SER A 260 -1.86 -0.66 -18.65
CA SER A 260 -0.93 0.43 -18.34
C SER A 260 0.10 -0.01 -17.28
N GLU A 261 1.30 0.57 -17.30
CA GLU A 261 2.30 0.33 -16.26
C GLU A 261 1.78 0.63 -14.85
N ARG A 262 0.91 1.65 -14.73
CA ARG A 262 0.28 2.04 -13.47
C ARG A 262 -0.70 0.99 -12.95
N GLU A 263 -1.45 0.36 -13.84
CA GLU A 263 -2.38 -0.73 -13.51
C GLU A 263 -1.60 -1.99 -13.10
N LEU A 264 -0.58 -2.38 -13.86
CA LEU A 264 0.28 -3.52 -13.50
C LEU A 264 0.98 -3.28 -12.15
N SER A 265 1.47 -2.07 -11.90
CA SER A 265 2.07 -1.71 -10.61
C SER A 265 1.08 -1.81 -9.45
N ALA A 266 -0.20 -1.48 -9.69
CA ALA A 266 -1.27 -1.62 -8.70
C ALA A 266 -1.54 -3.09 -8.36
N TRP A 267 -1.60 -3.95 -9.39
CA TRP A 267 -1.72 -5.39 -9.21
C TRP A 267 -0.52 -5.99 -8.48
N GLN A 268 0.71 -5.61 -8.81
CA GLN A 268 1.91 -6.07 -8.09
C GLN A 268 1.88 -5.67 -6.60
N THR A 269 1.38 -4.47 -6.30
CA THR A 269 1.22 -4.00 -4.90
C THR A 269 0.17 -4.84 -4.17
N MET A 270 -0.95 -5.13 -4.83
CA MET A 270 -1.98 -6.03 -4.31
C MET A 270 -1.43 -7.44 -4.07
N LEU A 271 -0.69 -8.00 -5.01
CA LEU A 271 -0.06 -9.33 -4.90
C LEU A 271 0.86 -9.40 -3.67
N LYS A 272 1.73 -8.40 -3.46
CA LYS A 272 2.54 -8.29 -2.23
C LYS A 272 1.66 -8.21 -0.98
N ALA A 273 0.59 -7.42 -1.04
CA ALA A 273 -0.31 -7.22 0.09
C ALA A 273 -1.04 -8.50 0.48
N VAL A 274 -1.37 -9.39 -0.46
CA VAL A 274 -2.04 -10.67 -0.16
C VAL A 274 -1.08 -11.81 0.20
N GLY A 275 0.21 -11.50 0.35
CA GLY A 275 1.22 -12.43 0.84
C GLY A 275 1.83 -13.36 -0.22
N VAL A 276 1.80 -12.99 -1.50
CA VAL A 276 2.51 -13.73 -2.58
C VAL A 276 3.84 -13.10 -2.92
N THR A 277 4.76 -13.91 -3.43
CA THR A 277 6.16 -13.52 -3.67
C THR A 277 6.48 -13.46 -5.16
N ASN A 278 7.17 -12.41 -5.59
CA ASN A 278 7.74 -12.33 -6.94
C ASN A 278 9.03 -13.16 -7.01
N ILE A 279 9.07 -14.11 -7.95
CA ILE A 279 10.19 -15.05 -8.15
C ILE A 279 10.89 -14.85 -9.50
N THR A 280 10.59 -13.76 -10.20
CA THR A 280 11.16 -13.42 -11.52
C THR A 280 12.69 -13.31 -11.41
N PRO A 281 13.46 -14.14 -12.15
CA PRO A 281 14.92 -14.16 -12.02
C PRO A 281 15.65 -13.21 -13.00
N TRP A 282 14.94 -12.62 -13.95
CA TRP A 282 15.48 -11.68 -14.94
C TRP A 282 15.11 -10.23 -14.65
N LEU A 283 15.84 -9.31 -15.28
CA LEU A 283 15.55 -7.88 -15.20
C LEU A 283 14.48 -7.47 -16.23
N SER A 284 13.84 -6.32 -16.00
CA SER A 284 12.79 -5.80 -16.88
C SER A 284 13.26 -5.47 -18.30
N GLU A 285 14.56 -5.21 -18.47
CA GLU A 285 15.22 -4.98 -19.75
C GLU A 285 15.32 -6.26 -20.59
N GLU A 286 15.36 -7.43 -19.93
CA GLU A 286 15.45 -8.74 -20.59
C GLU A 286 14.06 -9.25 -20.97
N SER A 287 13.10 -9.14 -20.05
CA SER A 287 11.71 -9.52 -20.32
C SER A 287 10.76 -8.80 -19.37
N LYS A 288 9.59 -8.44 -19.89
CA LYS A 288 8.47 -7.88 -19.11
C LYS A 288 7.69 -8.96 -18.34
N CYS A 289 7.92 -10.24 -18.64
CA CYS A 289 7.22 -11.35 -18.02
C CYS A 289 7.51 -11.39 -16.51
N GLN A 290 6.49 -11.64 -15.70
CA GLN A 290 6.62 -11.70 -14.25
C GLN A 290 6.05 -13.01 -13.70
N LEU A 291 6.88 -13.69 -12.90
CA LEU A 291 6.53 -14.92 -12.22
C LEU A 291 6.30 -14.67 -10.73
N TRP A 292 5.18 -15.16 -10.22
CA TRP A 292 4.78 -15.00 -8.82
C TRP A 292 4.32 -16.33 -8.25
N THR A 293 4.60 -16.55 -6.96
CA THR A 293 4.26 -17.78 -6.25
C THR A 293 3.36 -17.53 -5.05
N LYS A 294 2.37 -18.42 -4.88
CA LYS A 294 1.58 -18.56 -3.65
C LYS A 294 2.15 -19.59 -2.66
N SER A 295 3.37 -20.09 -2.88
CA SER A 295 4.03 -20.97 -1.91
C SER A 295 4.34 -20.21 -0.61
N PRO A 296 4.18 -20.84 0.56
CA PRO A 296 4.61 -20.24 1.82
C PRO A 296 6.08 -19.82 1.75
N ASN A 297 6.40 -18.60 2.21
CA ASN A 297 7.73 -17.97 2.17
C ASN A 297 8.26 -17.66 0.75
N GLY A 298 7.96 -18.45 -0.28
CA GLY A 298 8.33 -18.22 -1.69
C GLY A 298 9.84 -18.19 -1.99
N GLU A 299 10.70 -18.18 -0.97
CA GLU A 299 12.15 -18.08 -1.09
C GLU A 299 12.75 -19.32 -1.75
N ALA A 300 12.23 -20.51 -1.43
CA ALA A 300 12.66 -21.75 -2.07
C ALA A 300 12.42 -21.71 -3.59
N ASP A 301 11.23 -21.27 -4.02
CA ASP A 301 10.88 -21.09 -5.44
C ASP A 301 11.78 -20.05 -6.09
N LYS A 302 12.02 -18.92 -5.41
CA LYS A 302 12.90 -17.86 -5.90
C LYS A 302 14.33 -18.36 -6.13
N VAL A 303 14.90 -19.10 -5.19
CA VAL A 303 16.24 -19.69 -5.30
C VAL A 303 16.28 -20.72 -6.44
N ALA A 304 15.26 -21.58 -6.54
CA ALA A 304 15.17 -22.58 -7.59
C ALA A 304 15.09 -21.94 -8.99
N PHE A 305 14.24 -20.93 -9.18
CA PHE A 305 14.10 -20.23 -10.46
C PHE A 305 15.36 -19.45 -10.83
N ALA A 306 16.02 -18.82 -9.86
CA ALA A 306 17.32 -18.18 -10.09
C ALA A 306 18.39 -19.20 -10.54
N ALA A 307 18.42 -20.40 -9.94
CA ALA A 307 19.34 -21.46 -10.34
C ALA A 307 19.04 -21.98 -11.76
N LEU A 308 17.77 -22.21 -12.10
CA LEU A 308 17.35 -22.63 -13.44
C LEU A 308 17.67 -21.56 -14.50
N TYR A 309 17.45 -20.28 -14.18
CA TYR A 309 17.81 -19.16 -15.05
C TYR A 309 19.33 -19.10 -15.29
N LYS A 310 20.13 -19.16 -14.22
CA LYS A 310 21.60 -19.14 -14.29
C LYS A 310 22.17 -20.31 -15.08
N SER A 311 21.57 -21.50 -14.93
CA SER A 311 21.92 -22.69 -15.72
C SER A 311 21.43 -22.64 -17.16
N GLY A 312 20.71 -21.59 -17.55
CA GLY A 312 20.22 -21.37 -18.91
C GLY A 312 19.08 -22.30 -19.30
N PHE A 313 18.25 -22.76 -18.36
CA PHE A 313 17.06 -23.57 -18.65
C PHE A 313 15.81 -22.73 -18.92
N LEU A 314 15.78 -21.47 -18.47
CA LEU A 314 14.65 -20.54 -18.67
C LEU A 314 14.88 -19.61 -19.88
N THR A 315 15.68 -20.03 -20.86
CA THR A 315 15.88 -19.34 -22.14
C THR A 315 15.19 -20.12 -23.27
N SER A 316 14.78 -19.43 -24.34
CA SER A 316 14.04 -20.03 -25.48
C SER A 316 14.74 -21.25 -26.08
N ILE A 317 16.07 -21.30 -25.99
CA ILE A 317 16.89 -22.49 -26.27
C ILE A 317 17.82 -22.68 -25.07
N PRO A 318 17.72 -23.78 -24.32
CA PRO A 318 18.59 -23.98 -23.18
C PRO A 318 20.06 -24.11 -23.58
N LYS A 319 20.97 -23.42 -22.88
CA LYS A 319 22.40 -23.35 -23.25
C LYS A 319 23.09 -24.72 -23.32
N ASN A 320 22.62 -25.68 -22.53
CA ASN A 320 23.18 -27.03 -22.43
C ASN A 320 22.42 -28.07 -23.27
N MET A 321 21.44 -27.64 -24.07
CA MET A 321 20.77 -28.52 -25.04
C MET A 321 21.41 -28.35 -26.42
N PRO A 322 21.51 -29.42 -27.23
CA PRO A 322 21.96 -29.31 -28.61
C PRO A 322 21.12 -28.29 -29.36
N ASN A 323 21.71 -27.15 -29.71
CA ASN A 323 21.03 -26.10 -30.47
C ASN A 323 20.99 -26.51 -31.94
N ALA A 324 20.13 -27.48 -32.25
CA ALA A 324 19.95 -28.01 -33.61
C ALA A 324 19.65 -26.89 -34.61
N THR A 325 18.95 -25.83 -34.18
CA THR A 325 18.68 -24.62 -34.98
C THR A 325 19.97 -23.85 -35.31
N HIS A 326 20.85 -23.63 -34.34
CA HIS A 326 22.14 -22.99 -34.59
C HIS A 326 23.05 -23.87 -35.46
N THR A 327 23.11 -25.17 -35.20
CA THR A 327 23.84 -26.12 -36.04
C THR A 327 23.30 -26.11 -37.47
N PHE A 328 21.97 -26.08 -37.65
CA PHE A 328 21.31 -25.96 -38.95
C PHE A 328 21.74 -24.70 -39.69
N TRP A 329 21.64 -23.52 -39.07
CA TRP A 329 22.04 -22.25 -39.69
C TRP A 329 23.53 -22.22 -40.03
N MET A 330 24.42 -22.66 -39.12
CA MET A 330 25.86 -22.74 -39.40
C MET A 330 26.18 -23.66 -40.57
N CYS A 331 25.49 -24.80 -40.71
CA CYS A 331 25.68 -25.69 -41.85
C CYS A 331 25.33 -25.01 -43.18
N PHE A 332 24.24 -24.23 -43.22
CA PHE A 332 23.85 -23.46 -44.41
C PHE A 332 24.83 -22.33 -44.72
N GLU A 333 25.29 -21.61 -43.71
CA GLU A 333 26.30 -20.56 -43.87
C GLU A 333 27.60 -21.12 -44.46
N ARG A 334 28.09 -22.24 -43.90
CA ARG A 334 29.26 -22.96 -44.43
C ARG A 334 29.06 -23.42 -45.87
N ALA A 335 27.89 -23.96 -46.20
CA ALA A 335 27.58 -24.38 -47.56
C ALA A 335 27.62 -23.19 -48.54
N LEU A 336 27.06 -22.04 -48.15
CA LEU A 336 27.08 -20.81 -48.94
C LEU A 336 28.48 -20.20 -49.10
N ALA A 337 29.34 -20.33 -48.08
CA ALA A 337 30.72 -19.84 -48.10
C ALA A 337 31.64 -20.74 -48.95
N ASN A 338 31.48 -22.06 -48.86
CA ASN A 338 32.34 -23.03 -49.53
C ASN A 338 32.05 -23.19 -51.03
N ASN A 339 30.85 -22.84 -51.48
CA ASN A 339 30.53 -22.90 -52.90
C ASN A 339 31.34 -21.83 -53.66
N LYS A 340 31.98 -22.22 -54.78
CA LYS A 340 32.72 -21.30 -55.67
C LYS A 340 31.84 -20.08 -55.91
N LYS A 341 32.38 -18.88 -55.69
CA LYS A 341 31.70 -17.56 -55.62
C LYS A 341 30.85 -17.16 -56.86
N THR A 342 30.52 -18.09 -57.75
CA THR A 342 29.52 -17.95 -58.79
C THR A 342 28.16 -17.60 -58.18
N PRO A 343 27.45 -16.59 -58.73
CA PRO A 343 26.11 -16.24 -58.29
C PRO A 343 25.12 -17.43 -58.35
N ASP A 344 25.31 -18.35 -59.29
CA ASP A 344 24.45 -19.52 -59.51
C ASP A 344 24.53 -20.53 -58.36
N GLY A 345 25.74 -20.83 -57.87
CA GLY A 345 25.94 -21.76 -56.74
C GLY A 345 25.30 -21.27 -55.44
N LYS A 346 25.41 -19.96 -55.15
CA LYS A 346 24.76 -19.35 -53.98
C LYS A 346 23.24 -19.37 -54.08
N ARG A 347 22.69 -19.06 -55.26
CA ARG A 347 21.25 -19.11 -55.53
C ARG A 347 20.70 -20.51 -55.35
N ARG A 348 21.40 -21.51 -55.89
CA ARG A 348 21.03 -22.92 -55.76
C ARG A 348 20.99 -23.39 -54.30
N ILE A 349 22.02 -23.12 -53.51
CA ILE A 349 22.04 -23.53 -52.09
C ILE A 349 20.96 -22.80 -51.29
N LEU A 350 20.86 -21.48 -51.44
CA LEU A 350 19.87 -20.68 -50.71
C LEU A 350 18.44 -21.06 -51.13
N SER A 351 18.24 -21.52 -52.38
CA SER A 351 16.92 -21.92 -52.89
C SER A 351 16.24 -22.96 -52.01
N ILE A 352 17.01 -23.88 -51.39
CA ILE A 352 16.54 -24.98 -50.54
C ILE A 352 15.60 -24.50 -49.44
N ILE A 353 15.92 -23.36 -48.81
CA ILE A 353 15.20 -22.84 -47.64
C ILE A 353 14.52 -21.50 -47.91
N SER A 354 14.81 -20.85 -49.05
CA SER A 354 14.45 -19.45 -49.27
C SER A 354 12.94 -19.14 -49.23
N ASN A 355 12.07 -20.12 -49.52
CA ASN A 355 10.62 -19.94 -49.49
C ASN A 355 10.02 -20.09 -48.09
N GLU A 356 10.66 -20.84 -47.19
CA GLU A 356 10.13 -21.18 -45.87
C GLU A 356 10.46 -20.13 -44.79
N PHE A 357 11.46 -19.28 -45.03
CA PHE A 357 11.88 -18.25 -44.09
C PHE A 357 11.63 -16.84 -44.64
N THR A 358 11.37 -15.90 -43.72
CA THR A 358 11.20 -14.49 -44.06
C THR A 358 12.51 -13.85 -44.56
N TYR A 359 12.41 -12.71 -45.23
CA TYR A 359 13.59 -11.93 -45.61
C TYR A 359 14.42 -11.51 -44.39
N GLY A 360 13.77 -11.20 -43.27
CA GLY A 360 14.45 -10.79 -42.03
C GLY A 360 15.31 -11.92 -41.49
N GLU A 361 14.73 -13.11 -41.33
CA GLU A 361 15.43 -14.29 -40.82
C GLU A 361 16.60 -14.70 -41.71
N LEU A 362 16.42 -14.76 -43.04
CA LEU A 362 17.49 -15.14 -43.96
C LEU A 362 18.65 -14.14 -43.95
N LYS A 363 18.35 -12.83 -43.88
CA LYS A 363 19.37 -11.77 -43.80
C LYS A 363 20.16 -11.85 -42.50
N GLN A 364 19.45 -11.96 -41.37
CA GLN A 364 20.06 -11.97 -40.05
C GLN A 364 20.91 -13.23 -39.83
N ASN A 365 20.43 -14.40 -40.25
CA ASN A 365 21.10 -15.66 -39.97
C ASN A 365 22.19 -16.04 -40.99
N LEU A 366 22.12 -15.58 -42.24
CA LEU A 366 23.05 -16.01 -43.31
C LEU A 366 23.79 -14.85 -44.00
N ASN A 367 23.55 -13.60 -43.60
CA ASN A 367 24.17 -12.39 -44.18
C ASN A 367 24.03 -12.30 -45.71
N VAL A 368 22.86 -12.69 -46.24
CA VAL A 368 22.56 -12.68 -47.69
C VAL A 368 21.74 -11.45 -48.09
N GLY A 369 22.05 -10.85 -49.25
CA GLY A 369 21.33 -9.69 -49.77
C GLY A 369 19.93 -10.01 -50.31
N SER A 370 19.03 -9.03 -50.29
CA SER A 370 17.63 -9.17 -50.79
C SER A 370 17.56 -9.72 -52.22
N HIS A 371 18.45 -9.23 -53.09
CA HIS A 371 18.52 -9.67 -54.48
C HIS A 371 18.83 -11.16 -54.60
N THR A 372 19.79 -11.65 -53.81
CA THR A 372 20.13 -13.08 -53.76
C THR A 372 18.95 -13.92 -53.29
N ILE A 373 18.18 -13.45 -52.30
CA ILE A 373 16.97 -14.13 -51.81
C ILE A 373 15.92 -14.22 -52.93
N VAL A 374 15.63 -13.11 -53.62
CA VAL A 374 14.68 -13.08 -54.75
C VAL A 374 15.07 -14.10 -55.82
N GLU A 375 16.33 -14.05 -56.26
CA GLU A 375 16.84 -14.93 -57.30
C GLU A 375 16.86 -16.40 -56.87
N SER A 376 17.09 -16.69 -55.58
CA SER A 376 17.05 -18.05 -55.04
C SER A 376 15.64 -18.61 -54.98
N ARG A 377 14.65 -17.78 -54.61
CA ARG A 377 13.22 -18.18 -54.67
C ARG A 377 12.78 -18.43 -56.10
N LYS A 378 13.23 -17.60 -57.04
CA LYS A 378 13.00 -17.77 -58.47
C LYS A 378 13.64 -19.06 -58.99
N HIS A 379 14.87 -19.36 -58.55
CA HIS A 379 15.55 -20.61 -58.84
C HIS A 379 14.78 -21.82 -58.32
N ALA A 380 14.31 -21.80 -57.08
CA ALA A 380 13.50 -22.89 -56.49
C ALA A 380 12.23 -23.17 -57.33
N ARG A 381 11.56 -22.12 -57.81
CA ARG A 381 10.35 -22.24 -58.62
C ARG A 381 10.60 -22.81 -60.01
N ILE A 382 11.74 -22.46 -60.63
CA ILE A 382 12.04 -22.84 -62.02
C ILE A 382 12.74 -24.20 -62.09
N ASN A 383 13.71 -24.45 -61.21
CA ASN A 383 14.58 -25.62 -61.28
C ASN A 383 14.28 -26.65 -60.17
N GLY A 384 13.56 -26.27 -59.11
CA GLY A 384 13.39 -27.05 -57.89
C GLY A 384 14.40 -26.70 -56.79
N TYR A 385 14.07 -27.06 -55.55
CA TYR A 385 14.88 -26.76 -54.35
C TYR A 385 16.26 -27.43 -54.42
N GLY A 386 17.32 -26.64 -54.50
CA GLY A 386 18.69 -27.16 -54.53
C GLY A 386 19.07 -27.90 -55.82
N SER A 387 18.21 -27.89 -56.84
CA SER A 387 18.46 -28.57 -58.11
C SER A 387 19.43 -27.78 -59.01
N PRO A 388 20.23 -28.45 -59.85
CA PRO A 388 20.98 -27.79 -60.92
C PRO A 388 20.04 -27.05 -61.88
N SER A 389 20.54 -26.00 -62.52
CA SER A 389 19.81 -25.31 -63.59
C SER A 389 19.53 -26.28 -64.76
N LEU A 390 18.30 -26.23 -65.29
CA LEU A 390 17.92 -27.03 -66.46
C LEU A 390 18.82 -26.68 -67.65
N VAL A 391 19.53 -27.67 -68.19
CA VAL A 391 20.33 -27.49 -69.41
C VAL A 391 19.37 -27.33 -70.58
N LYS A 392 19.48 -26.22 -71.32
CA LYS A 392 18.68 -26.04 -72.55
C LYS A 392 19.07 -27.12 -73.57
N PRO A 393 18.12 -27.75 -74.28
CA PRO A 393 18.45 -28.69 -75.34
C PRO A 393 19.27 -27.96 -76.41
N ILE A 394 20.38 -28.59 -76.83
CA ILE A 394 21.15 -28.16 -78.00
C ILE A 394 20.36 -28.64 -79.20
N ILE A 395 19.70 -27.71 -79.91
CA ILE A 395 19.08 -28.01 -81.19
C ILE A 395 20.23 -27.96 -82.21
N CYS A 396 20.65 -29.14 -82.67
CA CYS A 396 21.67 -29.30 -83.71
C CYS A 396 21.13 -28.93 -85.08
#